data_AF-A0A915XY95-F1
#
_entry.id   AF-A0A915XY95-F1
#
_cell.length_a   1.000
_cell.length_b   1.000
_cell.length_c   1.000
_cell.angle_alpha   90.00
_cell.angle_beta   90.00
_cell.angle_gamma   90.00
#
_symmetry.space_group_name_H-M   'P 1'
#
loop_
_entity.id
_entity.type
_entity.pdbx_description
1 polymer ?
#
loop_
_entity_poly.entity_id
_entity_poly.type
_entity_poly.pdbx_seq_one_letter_code
_entity_poly.pdbx_strand_id
1 'polypeptide(L)'
;MAERVGAEWRVRYRAVVPTEQLQATLQMVLNEHTPDRLLVGAGTGSKRLLEQLRAWFPQRRWEPVAERETTLRARELYFQYHPPRGWRRLLPKGMRIPPEPYDDYAALALIFQHAETP
;
A
#
# COMPACT_ATOMS: atom_id res chain seq x y z
N MET A 1 -5.34 -3.93 -1.74
CA MET A 1 -5.57 -4.57 -3.05
C MET A 1 -5.96 -3.51 -4.06
N ALA A 2 -5.29 -3.51 -5.21
CA ALA A 2 -5.72 -2.76 -6.38
C ALA A 2 -5.75 -3.73 -7.58
N GLU A 3 -6.64 -3.45 -8.52
CA GLU A 3 -6.74 -4.17 -9.78
C GLU A 3 -6.57 -3.18 -10.94
N ARG A 4 -6.14 -3.68 -12.09
CA ARG A 4 -6.07 -2.88 -13.32
C ARG A 4 -7.33 -3.11 -14.14
N VAL A 5 -8.06 -2.03 -14.44
CA VAL A 5 -9.24 -2.04 -15.31
C VAL A 5 -8.91 -1.21 -16.55
N GLY A 6 -8.52 -1.88 -17.62
CA GLY A 6 -8.01 -1.21 -18.82
C GLY A 6 -6.67 -0.50 -18.57
N ALA A 7 -6.65 0.83 -18.74
CA ALA A 7 -5.47 1.65 -18.51
C ALA A 7 -5.35 2.18 -17.07
N GLU A 8 -6.38 2.00 -16.24
CA GLU A 8 -6.45 2.61 -14.91
C GLU A 8 -6.32 1.58 -13.79
N TRP A 9 -5.77 2.01 -12.66
CA TRP A 9 -5.76 1.24 -11.42
C TRP A 9 -6.94 1.61 -10.54
N ARG A 10 -7.71 0.60 -10.15
CA ARG A 10 -8.82 0.73 -9.20
C ARG A 10 -8.45 0.11 -7.87
N VAL A 11 -8.55 0.91 -6.80
CA VAL A 11 -8.40 0.40 -5.43
C VAL A 11 -9.67 -0.37 -5.07
N ARG A 12 -9.52 -1.65 -4.72
CA ARG A 12 -10.63 -2.51 -4.28
C ARG A 12 -10.74 -2.59 -2.77
N TYR A 13 -9.59 -2.65 -2.10
CA TYR A 13 -9.52 -2.77 -0.66
C TYR A 13 -8.29 -2.04 -0.13
N ARG A 14 -8.45 -1.27 0.94
CA ARG A 14 -7.37 -0.58 1.64
C ARG A 14 -7.72 -0.47 3.13
N ALA A 15 -6.79 -0.84 4.00
CA ALA A 15 -6.96 -0.77 5.44
C ALA A 15 -5.61 -0.68 6.15
N VAL A 16 -5.61 -0.01 7.30
CA VAL A 16 -4.56 -0.14 8.33
C VAL A 16 -5.15 -1.05 9.40
N VAL A 17 -4.47 -2.15 9.72
CA VAL A 17 -4.98 -3.13 10.69
C VAL A 17 -3.95 -3.39 11.79
N PRO A 18 -4.39 -3.67 13.03
CA PRO A 18 -3.52 -4.15 14.09
C PRO A 18 -2.85 -5.49 13.74
N THR A 19 -1.67 -5.74 14.30
CA THR A 19 -0.88 -6.97 14.02
C THR A 19 -1.65 -8.24 14.35
N GLU A 20 -2.43 -8.22 15.43
CA GLU A 20 -3.24 -9.34 15.90
C GLU A 20 -4.42 -9.67 14.99
N GLN A 21 -4.88 -8.71 14.18
CA GLN A 21 -5.96 -8.91 13.20
C GLN A 21 -5.43 -9.18 11.78
N LEU A 22 -4.12 -9.06 11.58
CA LEU A 22 -3.50 -9.13 10.26
C LEU A 22 -3.77 -10.45 9.55
N GLN A 23 -3.60 -11.58 10.24
CA GLN A 23 -3.80 -12.91 9.65
C GLN A 23 -5.24 -13.11 9.18
N ALA A 24 -6.23 -12.81 10.04
CA ALA A 24 -7.64 -12.95 9.72
C ALA A 24 -8.07 -12.03 8.57
N THR A 25 -7.59 -10.78 8.58
CA THR A 25 -7.84 -9.81 7.51
C THR A 25 -7.26 -10.29 6.18
N LEU A 26 -6.01 -10.74 6.17
CA LEU A 26 -5.38 -11.26 4.96
C LEU A 26 -6.12 -12.50 4.43
N GLN A 27 -6.55 -13.40 5.31
CA GLN A 27 -7.29 -14.58 4.89
C GLN A 27 -8.63 -14.21 4.24
N MET A 28 -9.37 -13.26 4.81
CA MET A 28 -10.59 -12.72 4.22
C MET A 28 -10.32 -12.13 2.83
N VAL A 29 -9.33 -11.23 2.71
CA VAL A 29 -9.00 -10.54 1.46
C VAL A 29 -8.50 -11.51 0.38
N LEU A 30 -7.70 -12.53 0.75
CA LEU A 30 -7.18 -13.54 -0.18
C LEU A 30 -8.22 -14.59 -0.59
N ASN A 31 -9.33 -14.71 0.15
CA ASN A 31 -10.45 -15.57 -0.21
C ASN A 31 -11.47 -14.83 -1.09
N GLU A 32 -11.73 -13.56 -0.79
CA GLU A 32 -12.61 -12.70 -1.59
C GLU A 32 -11.96 -12.30 -2.92
N HIS A 33 -10.63 -12.23 -2.94
CA HIS A 33 -9.85 -11.80 -4.09
C HIS A 33 -8.65 -12.71 -4.32
N THR A 34 -8.33 -12.96 -5.59
CA THR A 34 -7.16 -13.75 -6.01
C THR A 34 -6.12 -12.85 -6.68
N PRO A 35 -5.31 -12.09 -5.91
CA PRO A 35 -4.29 -11.23 -6.48
C PRO A 35 -3.17 -12.05 -7.13
N ASP A 36 -2.71 -11.61 -8.30
CA ASP A 36 -1.61 -12.27 -9.02
C ASP A 36 -0.25 -12.10 -8.31
N ARG A 37 -0.10 -11.00 -7.57
CA ARG A 37 1.14 -10.63 -6.88
C ARG A 37 0.86 -10.19 -5.44
N LEU A 38 1.75 -10.58 -4.54
CA LEU A 38 1.70 -10.24 -3.13
C LEU A 38 2.99 -9.52 -2.74
N LEU A 39 2.91 -8.19 -2.66
CA LEU A 39 4.06 -7.35 -2.37
C LEU A 39 4.15 -7.06 -0.87
N VAL A 40 5.36 -7.06 -0.32
CA VAL A 40 5.64 -6.67 1.06
C VAL A 40 6.73 -5.62 1.07
N GLY A 41 6.46 -4.45 1.64
CA GLY A 41 7.46 -3.41 1.82
C GLY A 41 8.65 -3.89 2.66
N ALA A 42 9.87 -3.67 2.19
CA ALA A 42 11.10 -4.08 2.84
C ALA A 42 11.59 -3.08 3.92
N GLY A 43 10.69 -2.33 4.54
CA GLY A 43 10.98 -1.39 5.63
C GLY A 43 11.28 -2.07 6.97
N THR A 44 11.19 -1.28 8.06
CA THR A 44 11.47 -1.75 9.42
C THR A 44 10.48 -2.85 9.83
N GLY A 45 11.00 -4.00 10.28
CA GLY A 45 10.18 -5.13 10.74
C GLY A 45 9.71 -6.07 9.61
N SER A 46 10.02 -5.77 8.35
CA SER A 46 9.61 -6.57 7.17
C SER A 46 10.08 -8.02 7.21
N LYS A 47 11.29 -8.29 7.75
CA LYS A 47 11.83 -9.66 7.87
C LYS A 47 10.94 -10.55 8.74
N ARG A 48 10.60 -10.08 9.94
CA ARG A 48 9.72 -10.81 10.87
C ARG A 48 8.34 -11.00 10.27
N LEU A 49 7.80 -9.96 9.62
CA LEU A 49 6.51 -10.04 8.94
C LEU A 49 6.54 -11.10 7.83
N LEU A 50 7.58 -11.12 6.98
CA LEU A 50 7.71 -12.10 5.90
C LEU A 50 7.78 -13.54 6.41
N GLU A 51 8.50 -13.79 7.52
CA GLU A 51 8.53 -15.11 8.17
C GLU A 51 7.13 -15.53 8.65
N GLN A 52 6.40 -14.62 9.29
CA GLN A 52 5.02 -14.88 9.73
C GLN A 52 4.08 -15.14 8.55
N LEU A 53 4.17 -14.34 7.48
CA LEU A 53 3.36 -14.50 6.28
C LEU A 53 3.62 -15.83 5.57
N ARG A 54 4.88 -16.27 5.51
CA ARG A 54 5.24 -17.59 4.95
C ARG A 54 4.77 -18.74 5.83
N ALA A 55 4.76 -18.57 7.15
CA ALA A 55 4.23 -19.57 8.07
C ALA A 55 2.70 -19.70 7.97
N TRP A 56 1.98 -18.58 7.88
CA TRP A 56 0.52 -18.56 7.77
C TRP A 56 0.02 -18.96 6.37
N PHE A 57 0.74 -18.59 5.32
CA PHE A 57 0.34 -18.80 3.93
C PHE A 57 1.48 -19.44 3.11
N PRO A 58 1.85 -20.72 3.39
CA PRO A 58 3.03 -21.36 2.79
C PRO A 58 2.92 -21.56 1.27
N GLN A 59 1.70 -21.63 0.74
CA GLN A 59 1.43 -21.78 -0.69
C GLN A 59 1.50 -20.45 -1.46
N ARG A 60 1.66 -19.31 -0.76
CA ARG A 60 1.66 -17.98 -1.35
C ARG A 60 3.08 -17.45 -1.49
N ARG A 61 3.37 -16.84 -2.64
CA ARG A 61 4.66 -16.20 -2.90
C ARG A 61 4.60 -14.73 -2.50
N TRP A 62 5.31 -14.38 -1.43
CA TRP A 62 5.47 -13.00 -0.95
C TRP A 62 6.74 -12.38 -1.53
N GLU A 63 6.59 -11.25 -2.22
CA GLU A 63 7.65 -10.51 -2.89
C GLU A 63 8.09 -9.32 -2.02
N PRO A 64 9.26 -9.38 -1.36
CA PRO A 64 9.81 -8.21 -0.70
C PRO A 64 10.21 -7.15 -1.74
N VAL A 65 9.72 -5.93 -1.57
CA VAL A 65 9.98 -4.80 -2.48
C VAL A 65 10.64 -3.64 -1.73
N ALA A 66 11.60 -2.98 -2.37
CA ALA A 66 12.33 -1.89 -1.74
C ALA A 66 11.43 -0.66 -1.56
N GLU A 67 11.37 -0.14 -0.33
CA GLU A 67 10.68 1.11 0.00
C GLU A 67 11.59 2.30 -0.29
N ARG A 68 11.78 2.64 -1.57
CA ARG A 68 12.45 3.90 -1.93
C ARG A 68 11.39 4.96 -2.20
N GLU A 69 11.47 6.07 -1.46
CA GLU A 69 10.63 7.27 -1.66
C GLU A 69 9.12 7.04 -1.54
N THR A 70 8.70 5.93 -0.92
CA THR A 70 7.30 5.57 -0.73
C THR A 70 6.54 6.63 0.07
N THR A 71 7.17 7.27 1.07
CA THR A 71 6.57 8.36 1.85
C THR A 71 6.25 9.60 1.00
N LEU A 72 7.15 9.97 0.07
CA LEU A 72 6.92 11.10 -0.83
C LEU A 72 5.79 10.80 -1.80
N ARG A 73 5.81 9.61 -2.41
CA ARG A 73 4.80 9.18 -3.39
C ARG A 73 3.43 8.92 -2.74
N ALA A 74 3.40 8.38 -1.52
CA ALA A 74 2.19 8.23 -0.71
C ALA A 74 1.53 9.57 -0.43
N ARG A 75 2.34 10.59 -0.09
CA ARG A 75 1.86 11.95 0.13
C ARG A 75 1.30 12.59 -1.14
N GLU A 76 1.95 12.37 -2.27
CA GLU A 76 1.42 12.82 -3.57
C GLU A 76 0.09 12.15 -3.90
N LEU A 77 -0.01 10.83 -3.72
CA LEU A 77 -1.25 10.07 -3.90
C LEU A 77 -2.35 10.59 -2.95
N TYR A 78 -2.05 10.82 -1.67
CA TYR A 78 -3.01 11.39 -0.72
C TYR A 78 -3.62 12.68 -1.29
N PHE A 79 -2.81 13.63 -1.77
CA PHE A 79 -3.33 14.89 -2.33
C PHE A 79 -3.98 14.76 -3.72
N GLN A 80 -3.78 13.65 -4.44
CA GLN A 80 -4.55 13.35 -5.65
C GLN A 80 -5.99 12.93 -5.29
N TYR A 81 -6.15 12.09 -4.26
CA TYR A 81 -7.47 11.68 -3.78
C TYR A 81 -8.14 12.74 -2.88
N HIS A 82 -7.35 13.57 -2.19
CA HIS A 82 -7.79 14.62 -1.28
C HIS A 82 -7.17 15.97 -1.69
N PRO A 83 -7.66 16.60 -2.77
CA PRO A 83 -7.10 17.85 -3.26
C PRO A 83 -7.12 18.94 -2.18
N PRO A 84 -6.00 19.68 -1.98
CA PRO A 84 -5.91 20.66 -0.91
C PRO A 84 -6.89 21.82 -1.12
N ARG A 85 -7.64 22.17 -0.08
CA ARG A 85 -8.67 23.21 -0.09
C ARG A 85 -8.23 24.45 0.72
N GLY A 86 -8.82 25.60 0.41
CA GLY A 86 -8.58 26.86 1.13
C GLY A 86 -7.12 27.33 1.05
N TRP A 87 -6.58 27.83 2.16
CA TRP A 87 -5.22 28.38 2.25
C TRP A 87 -4.13 27.34 1.91
N ARG A 88 -4.39 26.04 2.12
CA ARG A 88 -3.46 24.96 1.76
C ARG A 88 -3.19 24.85 0.26
N ARG A 89 -4.03 25.45 -0.59
CA ARG A 89 -3.79 25.55 -2.04
C ARG A 89 -2.60 26.45 -2.38
N LEU A 90 -2.32 27.45 -1.54
CA LEU A 90 -1.22 28.41 -1.71
C LEU A 90 0.13 27.85 -1.23
N LEU A 91 0.12 26.79 -0.42
CA LEU A 91 1.35 26.11 0.00
C LEU A 91 2.00 25.37 -1.17
N PRO A 92 3.33 25.47 -1.36
CA PRO A 92 4.08 24.62 -2.28
C PRO A 92 3.88 23.14 -1.96
N LYS A 93 3.86 22.27 -2.98
CA LYS A 93 3.61 20.82 -2.82
C LYS A 93 4.51 20.18 -1.75
N GLY A 94 5.79 20.56 -1.72
CA GLY A 94 6.77 20.07 -0.75
C GLY A 94 6.46 20.39 0.71
N MET A 95 5.68 21.45 0.99
CA MET A 95 5.30 21.88 2.34
C MET A 95 3.91 21.40 2.77
N ARG A 96 3.20 20.69 1.90
CA ARG A 96 1.88 20.14 2.25
C ARG A 96 2.10 18.85 3.05
N ILE A 97 1.55 18.80 4.26
CA ILE A 97 1.57 17.63 5.14
C ILE A 97 0.14 17.10 5.24
N PRO A 98 -0.10 15.79 4.99
CA PRO A 98 -1.41 15.19 5.20
C PRO A 98 -1.88 15.39 6.65
N PRO A 99 -3.12 15.83 6.88
CA PRO A 99 -3.66 16.05 8.22
C PRO A 99 -4.01 14.75 8.96
N GLU A 100 -3.99 13.60 8.27
CA GLU A 100 -4.39 12.29 8.75
C GLU A 100 -3.28 11.27 8.45
N PRO A 101 -3.19 10.15 9.21
CA PRO A 101 -2.32 9.03 8.86
C PRO A 101 -2.61 8.55 7.44
N TYR A 102 -1.56 8.37 6.64
CA TYR A 102 -1.66 8.05 5.22
C TYR A 102 -0.74 6.88 4.84
N ASP A 103 -0.36 6.06 5.82
CA ASP A 103 0.53 4.91 5.63
C ASP A 103 -0.08 3.87 4.67
N ASP A 104 -1.40 3.83 4.56
CA ASP A 104 -2.12 3.02 3.58
C ASP A 104 -1.86 3.46 2.12
N TYR A 105 -1.55 4.74 1.88
CA TYR A 105 -1.09 5.24 0.60
C TYR A 105 0.36 4.82 0.29
N ALA A 106 1.18 4.49 1.29
CA ALA A 106 2.50 3.91 1.04
C ALA A 106 2.37 2.51 0.45
N ALA A 107 1.45 1.70 0.97
CA ALA A 107 1.12 0.40 0.38
C ALA A 107 0.59 0.54 -1.06
N LEU A 108 -0.24 1.55 -1.32
CA LEU A 108 -0.72 1.81 -2.68
C LEU A 108 0.40 2.29 -3.63
N ALA A 109 1.30 3.15 -3.14
CA ALA A 109 2.46 3.60 -3.90
C ALA A 109 3.37 2.43 -4.29
N LEU A 110 3.58 1.47 -3.39
CA LEU A 110 4.33 0.25 -3.69
C LEU A 110 3.68 -0.56 -4.81
N ILE A 111 2.36 -0.75 -4.77
CA ILE A 111 1.62 -1.42 -5.85
C ILE A 111 1.86 -0.70 -7.17
N PHE A 112 1.64 0.61 -7.24
CA PHE A 112 1.78 1.34 -8.52
C PHE A 112 3.21 1.35 -9.06
N GLN A 113 4.21 1.42 -8.18
CA GLN A 113 5.61 1.37 -8.59
C GLN A 113 6.01 0.00 -9.16
N HIS A 114 5.55 -1.08 -8.54
CA HIS A 114 5.96 -2.44 -8.90
C HIS A 114 5.01 -3.12 -9.87
N ALA A 115 3.79 -2.60 -10.07
CA ALA A 115 2.87 -3.12 -11.06
C ALA A 115 3.31 -2.87 -12.51
N GLU A 116 4.15 -1.86 -12.74
CA GLU A 116 4.76 -1.56 -14.03
C GLU A 116 6.08 -2.29 -14.26
N THR A 117 6.63 -2.92 -13.22
CA THR A 117 7.87 -3.70 -13.30
C THR A 117 7.53 -5.18 -13.38
N PRO A 118 7.91 -5.89 -14.47
CA PRO A 118 7.59 -7.31 -14.65
C PRO A 118 8.27 -8.21 -13.61
#